data_AF-A0A238JLP2-F1
#
_entry.id   AF-A0A238JLP2-F1
#
_cell.length_a   1.000
_cell.length_b   1.000
_cell.length_c   1.000
_cell.angle_alpha   90.00
_cell.angle_beta   90.00
_cell.angle_gamma   90.00
#
_symmetry.space_group_name_H-M   'P 1'
#
loop_
_entity.id
_entity.type
_entity.pdbx_description
1 polymer ?
#
loop_
_entity_poly.entity_id
_entity_poly.type
_entity_poly.pdbx_seq_one_letter_code
_entity_poly.pdbx_strand_id
1 'polypeptide(L)'
;MKISVAVAFMLCASAAALAAFVWSGPSQIRHYTFDELSELTCEELGERHTEVIDAYHDAEIAHYGRTAAFHADLGIPSEDVLPYAVLMMRFMRDNNISETNLVTRSMPWPLLYSDFYYEISGTCAANPSWQAVEAMRQSALKLGLIGRNEID
;
A
#
# COMPACT_ATOMS: atom_id res chain seq x y z
N MET A 1 -52.67 11.29 8.79
CA MET A 1 -52.39 9.90 8.32
C MET A 1 -51.64 9.85 6.99
N LYS A 2 -52.08 10.53 5.91
CA LYS A 2 -51.39 10.48 4.60
C LYS A 2 -49.95 11.04 4.60
N ILE A 3 -49.69 12.09 5.38
CA ILE A 3 -48.36 12.73 5.47
C ILE A 3 -47.35 11.83 6.21
N SER A 4 -47.78 11.16 7.29
CA SER A 4 -46.93 10.28 8.09
C SER A 4 -46.45 9.05 7.30
N VAL A 5 -47.28 8.53 6.40
CA VAL A 5 -46.93 7.40 5.52
C VAL A 5 -45.94 7.86 4.44
N ALA A 6 -46.13 9.05 3.85
CA ALA A 6 -45.21 9.59 2.85
C ALA A 6 -43.81 9.87 3.43
N VAL A 7 -43.73 10.38 4.66
CA VAL A 7 -42.46 10.61 5.36
C VAL A 7 -41.75 9.28 5.69
N ALA A 8 -42.48 8.26 6.13
CA ALA A 8 -41.92 6.93 6.38
C ALA A 8 -41.37 6.27 5.11
N PHE A 9 -42.07 6.40 3.98
CA PHE A 9 -41.61 5.89 2.69
C PHE A 9 -40.37 6.63 2.17
N MET A 10 -40.31 7.96 2.30
CA MET A 10 -39.09 8.72 1.95
C MET A 10 -37.90 8.29 2.80
N LEU A 11 -38.08 8.14 4.12
CA LEU A 11 -37.01 7.70 5.01
C LEU A 11 -36.50 6.29 4.65
N CYS A 12 -37.38 5.35 4.29
CA CYS A 12 -36.97 4.03 3.82
C CYS A 12 -36.22 4.09 2.47
N ALA A 13 -36.68 4.89 1.52
CA ALA A 13 -36.01 5.05 0.23
C ALA A 13 -34.62 5.68 0.40
N SER A 14 -34.49 6.69 1.26
CA SER A 14 -33.21 7.31 1.60
C SER A 14 -32.26 6.33 2.29
N ALA A 15 -32.76 5.53 3.24
CA ALA A 15 -31.96 4.50 3.91
C ALA A 15 -31.50 3.40 2.95
N ALA A 16 -32.37 2.96 2.04
CA ALA A 16 -32.02 1.98 1.01
C ALA A 16 -31.01 2.56 0.00
N ALA A 17 -31.14 3.83 -0.37
CA ALA A 17 -30.19 4.53 -1.24
C ALA A 17 -28.83 4.74 -0.55
N LEU A 18 -28.81 5.11 0.74
CA LEU A 18 -27.59 5.21 1.54
C LEU A 18 -26.92 3.85 1.73
N ALA A 19 -27.70 2.81 2.04
CA ALA A 19 -27.19 1.45 2.12
C ALA A 19 -26.60 1.00 0.78
N ALA A 20 -27.29 1.27 -0.34
CA ALA A 20 -26.76 1.00 -1.67
C ALA A 20 -25.51 1.83 -1.97
N PHE A 21 -25.43 3.10 -1.58
CA PHE A 21 -24.26 3.96 -1.82
C PHE A 21 -23.04 3.51 -1.01
N VAL A 22 -23.24 3.18 0.28
CA VAL A 22 -22.23 2.58 1.15
C VAL A 22 -21.80 1.19 0.64
N TRP A 23 -22.71 0.44 0.01
CA TRP A 23 -22.43 -0.89 -0.57
C TRP A 23 -21.79 -0.83 -1.97
N SER A 24 -22.03 0.25 -2.74
CA SER A 24 -21.72 0.33 -4.17
C SER A 24 -20.43 1.09 -4.49
N GLY A 25 -19.85 1.82 -3.55
CA GLY A 25 -18.58 2.50 -3.78
C GLY A 25 -17.41 1.67 -3.27
N PRO A 26 -16.55 1.07 -4.13
CA PRO A 26 -15.18 0.87 -3.69
C PRO A 26 -14.64 2.26 -3.36
N SER A 27 -14.13 2.47 -2.14
CA SER A 27 -13.11 3.51 -1.97
C SER A 27 -12.09 3.21 -3.06
N GLN A 28 -11.91 4.13 -4.01
CA GLN A 28 -10.92 3.91 -5.06
C GLN A 28 -9.59 3.65 -4.35
N ILE A 29 -9.04 2.46 -4.56
CA ILE A 29 -7.76 2.08 -4.02
C ILE A 29 -6.77 3.15 -4.49
N ARG A 30 -6.14 3.83 -3.54
CA ARG A 30 -5.21 4.90 -3.87
C ARG A 30 -3.91 4.29 -4.38
N HIS A 31 -3.50 4.70 -5.56
CA HIS A 31 -2.21 4.36 -6.13
C HIS A 31 -1.25 5.52 -5.90
N TYR A 32 -0.16 5.24 -5.20
CA TYR A 32 0.84 6.23 -4.85
C TYR A 32 1.94 6.30 -5.90
N THR A 33 2.40 7.50 -6.19
CA THR A 33 3.58 7.76 -7.01
C THR A 33 4.83 7.87 -6.15
N PHE A 34 6.02 7.71 -6.76
CA PHE A 34 7.27 7.93 -6.05
C PHE A 34 7.37 9.33 -5.44
N ASP A 35 7.01 10.37 -6.21
CA ASP A 35 7.16 11.76 -5.76
C ASP A 35 6.35 11.99 -4.47
N GLU A 36 5.12 11.46 -4.41
CA GLU A 36 4.27 11.51 -3.21
C GLU A 36 4.84 10.76 -2.00
N LEU A 37 5.60 9.68 -2.24
CA LEU A 37 6.15 8.82 -1.18
C LEU A 37 7.54 9.26 -0.71
N SER A 38 8.31 9.92 -1.58
CA SER A 38 9.72 10.24 -1.35
C SER A 38 9.94 11.26 -0.23
N GLU A 39 8.94 12.11 0.01
CA GLU A 39 8.97 13.14 1.06
C GLU A 39 8.47 12.62 2.41
N LEU A 40 7.88 11.42 2.46
CA LEU A 40 7.28 10.88 3.67
C LEU A 40 8.33 10.44 4.69
N THR A 41 7.96 10.55 5.95
CA THR A 41 8.63 9.85 7.05
C THR A 41 8.36 8.35 7.00
N CYS A 42 9.17 7.58 7.71
CA CYS A 42 8.98 6.14 7.88
C CYS A 42 7.61 5.78 8.51
N GLU A 43 7.15 6.59 9.46
CA GLU A 43 5.82 6.44 10.07
C GLU A 43 4.72 6.65 9.03
N GLU A 44 4.74 7.77 8.31
CA GLU A 44 3.75 8.08 7.28
C GLU A 44 3.76 7.05 6.14
N LEU A 45 4.94 6.59 5.71
CA LEU A 45 5.05 5.53 4.71
C LEU A 45 4.40 4.22 5.20
N GLY A 46 4.59 3.88 6.48
CA GLY A 46 3.95 2.74 7.12
C GLY A 46 2.42 2.87 7.15
N GLU A 47 1.90 4.05 7.47
CA GLU A 47 0.48 4.35 7.42
C GLU A 47 -0.06 4.18 5.99
N ARG A 48 0.58 4.79 4.98
CA ARG A 48 0.14 4.67 3.57
C ARG A 48 0.19 3.23 3.08
N HIS A 49 1.19 2.47 3.50
CA HIS A 49 1.29 1.06 3.16
C HIS A 49 0.14 0.24 3.73
N THR A 50 -0.21 0.48 5.00
CA THR A 50 -1.34 -0.17 5.67
C THR A 50 -2.67 0.23 5.03
N GLU A 51 -2.87 1.51 4.72
CA GLU A 51 -4.07 2.01 4.04
C GLU A 51 -4.35 1.28 2.71
N VAL A 52 -3.31 1.01 1.91
CA VAL A 52 -3.48 0.26 0.65
C VAL A 52 -3.87 -1.19 0.92
N ILE A 53 -3.21 -1.85 1.86
CA ILE A 53 -3.52 -3.25 2.23
C ILE A 53 -4.98 -3.36 2.70
N ASP A 54 -5.40 -2.48 3.60
CA ASP A 54 -6.76 -2.46 4.14
C ASP A 54 -7.79 -2.19 3.04
N ALA A 55 -7.51 -1.26 2.12
CA ALA A 55 -8.41 -0.96 0.99
C ALA A 55 -8.61 -2.16 0.06
N TYR A 56 -7.54 -2.91 -0.23
CA TYR A 56 -7.64 -4.15 -1.01
C TYR A 56 -8.44 -5.22 -0.28
N HIS A 57 -8.20 -5.38 1.02
CA HIS A 57 -8.93 -6.33 1.86
C HIS A 57 -10.43 -6.02 1.93
N ASP A 58 -10.79 -4.75 2.14
CA ASP A 58 -12.19 -4.30 2.16
C ASP A 58 -12.87 -4.47 0.79
N ALA A 59 -12.16 -4.17 -0.30
CA ALA A 59 -12.66 -4.39 -1.65
C ALA A 59 -12.96 -5.87 -1.92
N GLU A 60 -12.11 -6.77 -1.42
CA GLU A 60 -12.25 -8.21 -1.56
C GLU A 60 -13.43 -8.76 -0.75
N ILE A 61 -13.61 -8.31 0.50
CA ILE A 61 -14.78 -8.64 1.31
C ILE A 61 -16.07 -8.18 0.61
N ALA A 62 -16.07 -6.96 0.08
CA ALA A 62 -17.22 -6.43 -0.63
C ALA A 62 -17.51 -7.22 -1.92
N HIS A 63 -16.46 -7.66 -2.64
CA HIS A 63 -16.61 -8.53 -3.80
C HIS A 63 -17.23 -9.87 -3.40
N TYR A 64 -16.65 -10.55 -2.41
CA TYR A 64 -17.17 -11.81 -1.89
C TYR A 64 -18.63 -11.70 -1.43
N GLY A 65 -18.99 -10.61 -0.75
CA GLY A 65 -20.38 -10.34 -0.35
C GLY A 65 -21.36 -10.25 -1.53
N ARG A 66 -20.90 -9.87 -2.72
CA ARG A 66 -21.72 -9.78 -3.94
C ARG A 66 -21.71 -11.05 -4.78
N THR A 67 -20.58 -11.76 -4.83
CA THR A 67 -20.35 -12.85 -5.79
C THR A 67 -20.27 -14.23 -5.14
N ALA A 68 -20.15 -14.30 -3.81
CA ALA A 68 -19.84 -15.50 -3.04
C ALA A 68 -18.55 -16.21 -3.52
N ALA A 69 -17.63 -15.47 -4.12
CA ALA A 69 -16.34 -15.94 -4.59
C ALA A 69 -15.27 -14.88 -4.33
N PHE A 70 -14.02 -15.30 -4.20
CA PHE A 70 -12.87 -14.40 -4.18
C PHE A 70 -12.32 -14.22 -5.60
N HIS A 71 -11.64 -13.10 -5.84
CA HIS A 71 -10.79 -12.97 -7.02
C HIS A 71 -9.67 -14.04 -7.00
N ALA A 72 -9.14 -14.37 -8.17
CA ALA A 72 -8.12 -15.42 -8.30
C ALA A 72 -6.78 -15.04 -7.61
N ASP A 73 -6.51 -13.75 -7.50
CA ASP A 73 -5.40 -13.17 -6.74
C ASP A 73 -5.70 -13.03 -5.25
N LEU A 74 -6.89 -13.46 -4.79
CA LEU A 74 -7.36 -13.37 -3.40
C LEU A 74 -7.40 -11.95 -2.85
N GLY A 75 -7.53 -10.94 -3.73
CA GLY A 75 -7.49 -9.54 -3.33
C GLY A 75 -6.11 -9.08 -2.84
N ILE A 76 -5.07 -9.84 -3.15
CA ILE A 76 -3.69 -9.51 -2.79
C ILE A 76 -3.20 -8.40 -3.74
N PRO A 77 -2.80 -7.21 -3.23
CA PRO A 77 -2.29 -6.15 -4.09
C PRO A 77 -1.04 -6.60 -4.86
N SER A 78 -0.87 -6.13 -6.09
CA SER A 78 0.39 -6.29 -6.80
C SER A 78 1.52 -5.51 -6.10
N GLU A 79 2.76 -5.94 -6.28
CA GLU A 79 3.89 -5.30 -5.60
C GLU A 79 4.07 -3.84 -6.04
N ASP A 80 3.76 -3.51 -7.30
CA ASP A 80 3.87 -2.18 -7.88
C ASP A 80 2.82 -1.17 -7.42
N VAL A 81 1.87 -1.58 -6.57
CA VAL A 81 0.91 -0.67 -5.94
C VAL A 81 1.18 -0.45 -4.46
N LEU A 82 2.04 -1.26 -3.85
CA LEU A 82 2.37 -1.17 -2.43
C LEU A 82 3.39 -0.05 -2.19
N PRO A 83 3.12 0.93 -1.31
CA PRO A 83 3.98 2.10 -1.12
C PRO A 83 5.47 1.81 -0.86
N TYR A 84 5.79 0.85 0.02
CA TYR A 84 7.17 0.43 0.23
C TYR A 84 7.84 -0.05 -1.06
N ALA A 85 7.17 -0.91 -1.83
CA ALA A 85 7.72 -1.46 -3.07
C ALA A 85 7.84 -0.41 -4.17
N VAL A 86 6.85 0.47 -4.33
CA VAL A 86 6.92 1.63 -5.26
C VAL A 86 8.16 2.47 -4.97
N LEU A 87 8.38 2.82 -3.70
CA LEU A 87 9.51 3.63 -3.29
C LEU A 87 10.84 2.87 -3.48
N MET A 88 10.89 1.59 -3.11
CA MET A 88 12.06 0.73 -3.27
C MET A 88 12.47 0.56 -4.73
N MET A 89 11.55 0.20 -5.63
CA MET A 89 11.84 -0.01 -7.04
C MET A 89 12.47 1.24 -7.67
N ARG A 90 11.93 2.41 -7.34
CA ARG A 90 12.49 3.67 -7.86
C ARG A 90 13.83 3.99 -7.23
N PHE A 91 13.99 3.83 -5.92
CA PHE A 91 15.28 4.00 -5.24
C PHE A 91 16.35 3.10 -5.86
N MET A 92 16.04 1.82 -6.06
CA MET A 92 16.94 0.85 -6.70
C MET A 92 17.35 1.28 -8.10
N ARG A 93 16.38 1.70 -8.91
CA ARG A 93 16.62 2.19 -10.26
C ARG A 93 17.54 3.41 -10.28
N ASP A 94 17.31 4.36 -9.39
CA ASP A 94 18.10 5.60 -9.32
C ASP A 94 19.52 5.35 -8.77
N ASN A 95 19.74 4.24 -8.06
CA ASN A 95 21.05 3.83 -7.51
C ASN A 95 21.68 2.62 -8.23
N ASN A 96 21.16 2.23 -9.41
CA ASN A 96 21.62 1.05 -10.18
C ASN A 96 21.68 -0.27 -9.39
N ILE A 97 20.78 -0.46 -8.42
CA ILE A 97 20.65 -1.70 -7.67
C ILE A 97 19.82 -2.70 -8.50
N SER A 98 20.42 -3.82 -8.88
CA SER A 98 19.70 -4.88 -9.60
C SER A 98 18.79 -5.68 -8.68
N GLU A 99 17.58 -6.01 -9.12
CA GLU A 99 16.68 -6.94 -8.41
C GLU A 99 17.34 -8.30 -8.17
N THR A 100 18.20 -8.75 -9.08
CA THR A 100 18.94 -10.02 -8.93
C THR A 100 19.87 -10.04 -7.72
N ASN A 101 20.24 -8.88 -7.18
CA ASN A 101 21.05 -8.77 -5.98
C ASN A 101 20.21 -8.94 -4.70
N LEU A 102 18.88 -8.88 -4.81
CA LEU A 102 17.95 -8.83 -3.69
C LEU A 102 17.01 -10.04 -3.65
N VAL A 103 16.59 -10.50 -4.81
CA VAL A 103 15.58 -11.55 -4.96
C VAL A 103 16.27 -12.90 -5.17
N THR A 104 16.25 -13.74 -4.15
CA THR A 104 16.83 -15.09 -4.20
C THR A 104 15.80 -16.19 -4.42
N ARG A 105 14.49 -15.86 -4.41
CA ARG A 105 13.39 -16.82 -4.51
C ARG A 105 12.23 -16.26 -5.34
N SER A 106 11.53 -17.16 -6.04
CA SER A 106 10.26 -16.87 -6.70
C SER A 106 9.13 -16.85 -5.67
N MET A 107 8.71 -15.65 -5.25
CA MET A 107 7.61 -15.41 -4.30
C MET A 107 6.60 -14.43 -4.92
N PRO A 108 5.35 -14.33 -4.41
CA PRO A 108 4.36 -13.37 -4.93
C PRO A 108 4.78 -11.90 -4.80
N TRP A 109 5.57 -11.54 -3.78
CA TRP A 109 6.13 -10.20 -3.55
C TRP A 109 7.64 -10.24 -3.33
N PRO A 110 8.43 -10.52 -4.38
CA PRO A 110 9.85 -10.80 -4.24
C PRO A 110 10.66 -9.67 -3.59
N LEU A 111 10.31 -8.40 -3.81
CA LEU A 111 10.98 -7.27 -3.19
C LEU A 111 10.60 -7.14 -1.71
N LEU A 112 9.32 -7.30 -1.36
CA LEU A 112 8.86 -7.25 0.04
C LEU A 112 9.27 -8.48 0.85
N TYR A 113 9.81 -9.52 0.21
CA TYR A 113 10.46 -10.65 0.88
C TYR A 113 12.00 -10.59 0.81
N SER A 114 12.58 -9.50 0.28
CA SER A 114 14.03 -9.36 0.17
C SER A 114 14.69 -8.95 1.50
N ASP A 115 15.98 -9.26 1.63
CA ASP A 115 16.80 -8.78 2.75
C ASP A 115 16.85 -7.25 2.81
N PHE A 116 16.71 -6.58 1.65
CA PHE A 116 16.65 -5.13 1.59
C PHE A 116 15.38 -4.59 2.23
N TYR A 117 14.20 -5.14 1.90
CA TYR A 117 12.96 -4.74 2.57
C TYR A 117 13.04 -4.98 4.08
N TYR A 118 13.52 -6.15 4.50
CA TYR A 118 13.69 -6.45 5.93
C TYR A 118 14.54 -5.41 6.66
N GLU A 119 15.68 -5.02 6.06
CA GLU A 119 16.56 -4.02 6.64
C GLU A 119 15.94 -2.62 6.64
N ILE A 120 15.21 -2.23 5.58
CA ILE A 120 14.47 -0.97 5.50
C ILE A 120 13.41 -0.92 6.61
N SER A 121 12.57 -1.95 6.72
CA SER A 121 11.51 -2.01 7.73
C SER A 121 12.08 -1.94 9.14
N GLY A 122 13.19 -2.65 9.41
CA GLY A 122 13.89 -2.56 10.70
C GLY A 122 14.44 -1.16 10.99
N THR A 123 15.02 -0.51 9.98
CA THR A 123 15.56 0.85 10.09
C THR A 123 14.45 1.87 10.34
N CYS A 124 13.34 1.76 9.60
CA CYS A 124 12.17 2.62 9.74
C CYS A 124 11.46 2.43 11.08
N ALA A 125 11.31 1.18 11.56
CA ALA A 125 10.73 0.90 12.86
C ALA A 125 11.57 1.48 14.01
N ALA A 126 12.89 1.51 13.88
CA ALA A 126 13.78 2.13 14.85
C ALA A 126 13.80 3.67 14.77
N ASN A 127 13.47 4.25 13.62
CA ASN A 127 13.57 5.68 13.34
C ASN A 127 12.32 6.21 12.62
N PRO A 128 11.14 6.26 13.27
CA PRO A 128 9.88 6.59 12.63
C PRO A 128 9.86 7.99 11.98
N SER A 129 10.60 8.95 12.55
CA SER A 129 10.66 10.34 12.05
C SER A 129 11.68 10.56 10.93
N TRP A 130 12.48 9.56 10.57
CA TRP A 130 13.36 9.68 9.41
C TRP A 130 12.57 9.70 8.12
N GLN A 131 13.05 10.45 7.13
CA GLN A 131 12.55 10.30 5.76
C GLN A 131 12.76 8.87 5.30
N ALA A 132 11.75 8.28 4.67
CA ALA A 132 11.81 6.88 4.25
C ALA A 132 12.95 6.62 3.25
N VAL A 133 13.22 7.57 2.35
CA VAL A 133 14.35 7.49 1.42
C VAL A 133 15.69 7.47 2.15
N GLU A 134 15.82 8.23 3.24
CA GLU A 134 17.03 8.21 4.06
C GLU A 134 17.20 6.87 4.77
N ALA A 135 16.13 6.28 5.31
CA ALA A 135 16.17 4.92 5.85
C ALA A 135 16.61 3.91 4.78
N MET A 136 16.05 3.99 3.57
CA MET A 136 16.47 3.13 2.44
C MET A 136 17.95 3.28 2.09
N ARG A 137 18.45 4.51 2.08
CA ARG A 137 19.87 4.78 1.84
C ARG A 137 20.76 4.14 2.91
N GLN A 138 20.40 4.28 4.18
CA GLN A 138 21.16 3.67 5.29
C GLN A 138 21.12 2.14 5.22
N SER A 139 19.95 1.56 4.92
CA SER A 139 19.81 0.12 4.70
C SER A 139 20.65 -0.38 3.52
N ALA A 140 20.64 0.36 2.40
CA ALA A 140 21.44 0.03 1.22
C ALA A 140 22.94 0.08 1.50
N LEU A 141 23.40 1.10 2.25
CA LEU A 141 24.79 1.20 2.71
C LEU A 141 25.17 0.03 3.62
N LYS A 142 24.31 -0.33 4.57
CA LYS A 142 24.55 -1.42 5.51
C LYS A 142 24.65 -2.78 4.81
N LEU A 143 23.85 -2.99 3.78
CA LEU A 143 23.87 -4.19 2.94
C LEU A 143 24.95 -4.16 1.86
N GLY A 144 25.70 -3.07 1.72
CA GLY A 144 26.73 -2.92 0.69
C GLY A 144 26.18 -2.86 -0.74
N LEU A 145 24.92 -2.47 -0.90
CA LEU A 145 24.25 -2.32 -2.19
C LEU A 145 24.67 -1.05 -2.93
N ILE A 146 25.08 -0.02 -2.17
CA ILE A 146 25.61 1.24 -2.68
C ILE A 146 26.92 1.60 -1.99
N GLY A 147 27.76 2.40 -2.65
CA GLY A 147 29.03 2.87 -2.11
C GLY A 147 28.87 3.96 -1.06
N ARG A 148 29.87 4.12 -0.18
CA ARG A 148 29.92 5.23 0.79
C ARG A 148 30.20 6.61 0.16
N ASN A 149 30.47 6.64 -1.14
CA ASN A 149 30.93 7.82 -1.88
C ASN A 149 29.91 8.22 -2.96
N GLU A 150 28.77 8.76 -2.54
CA GLU A 150 27.89 9.59 -3.38
C GLU A 150 27.50 10.86 -2.59
N ILE A 151 28.50 11.50 -2.01
CA ILE A 151 28.43 12.88 -1.55
C ILE A 151 29.64 13.58 -2.17
N ASP A 152 29.45 14.11 -3.37
CA ASP A 152 30.13 15.30 -3.90
C ASP A 152 29.11 16.09 -4.71
#